data_AF-A0A7J4FN91-F1
#
_entry.id   AF-A0A7J4FN91-F1
#
_cell.length_a   1.000
_cell.length_b   1.000
_cell.length_c   1.000
_cell.angle_alpha   90.00
_cell.angle_beta   90.00
_cell.angle_gamma   90.00
#
_symmetry.space_group_name_H-M   'P 1'
#
loop_
_entity.id
_entity.type
_entity.pdbx_description
1 polymer ?
#
loop_
_entity_poly.entity_id
_entity_poly.type
_entity_poly.pdbx_seq_one_letter_code
_entity_poly.pdbx_strand_id
1 'polypeptide(L)' 'MVVNARLGDAEGFGQVAVAEATITDGTGTIKLVLWNEQIDQVNADDTVRIENGYIKSFRGEIQLNVGRYGKLTVLQE' A
#
# COMPACT_ATOMS: atom_id res chain seq x y z
N MET A 1 9.79 -6.31 -3.19
CA MET A 1 8.83 -5.19 -3.00
C MET A 1 9.62 -3.91 -2.79
N VAL A 2 9.26 -2.78 -3.40
CA VAL A 2 9.96 -1.48 -3.21
C VAL A 2 9.00 -0.46 -2.62
N VAL A 3 9.35 0.21 -1.52
CA VAL A 3 8.47 1.17 -0.78
C VAL A 3 9.01 2.59 -0.87
N ASN A 4 8.16 3.53 -1.29
CA ASN A 4 8.44 4.97 -1.32
C ASN A 4 7.40 5.74 -0.51
N ALA A 5 7.81 6.38 0.59
CA ALA A 5 6.90 7.10 1.49
C ALA A 5 6.82 8.60 1.20
N ARG A 6 5.63 9.19 1.41
CA ARG A 6 5.35 10.62 1.38
C ARG A 6 4.47 10.98 2.59
N LEU A 7 4.90 11.96 3.38
CA LEU A 7 4.11 12.46 4.50
C LEU A 7 3.22 13.61 4.03
N GLY A 8 1.98 13.64 4.48
CA GLY A 8 1.03 14.72 4.23
C GLY A 8 0.43 15.24 5.53
N ASP A 9 0.27 16.56 5.61
CA ASP A 9 -0.44 17.19 6.72
C ASP A 9 -1.88 17.45 6.28
N ALA A 10 -2.84 16.69 6.82
CA ALA A 10 -4.25 16.97 6.61
C ALA A 10 -4.68 17.99 7.68
N GLU A 11 -4.89 19.26 7.29
CA GLU A 11 -5.29 20.31 8.24
C GLU A 11 -6.53 19.88 9.03
N GLY A 12 -6.38 19.79 10.37
CA GLY A 12 -7.44 19.41 11.30
C GLY A 12 -7.59 17.91 11.60
N PHE A 13 -6.87 17.01 10.93
CA PHE A 13 -7.04 15.54 11.07
C PHE A 13 -5.74 14.78 11.38
N GLY A 14 -4.80 15.41 12.09
CA GLY A 14 -3.51 14.79 12.42
C GLY A 14 -2.64 14.51 11.20
N GLN A 15 -1.42 14.04 11.43
CA GLN A 15 -0.49 13.70 10.36
C GLN A 15 -0.96 12.42 9.66
N VAL A 16 -1.10 12.45 8.33
CA VAL A 16 -1.50 11.29 7.52
C VAL A 16 -0.32 10.90 6.65
N ALA A 17 0.17 9.69 6.84
CA ALA A 17 1.27 9.16 6.04
C ALA A 17 0.71 8.31 4.89
N VAL A 18 1.27 8.49 3.69
CA VAL A 18 0.96 7.64 2.54
C VAL A 18 2.26 7.15 1.90
N ALA A 19 2.34 5.87 1.58
CA ALA A 19 3.44 5.32 0.80
C ALA A 19 2.92 4.58 -0.43
N GLU A 20 3.73 4.59 -1.48
CA GLU A 20 3.52 3.74 -2.65
C GLU A 20 4.52 2.59 -2.58
N ALA A 21 4.02 1.37 -2.68
CA ALA A 21 4.83 0.18 -2.84
C ALA A 21 4.65 -0.40 -4.25
N THR A 22 5.73 -0.79 -4.92
CA THR A 22 5.63 -1.61 -6.13
C THR A 22 5.70 -3.07 -5.74
N ILE A 23 4.63 -3.81 -6.06
CA ILE A 23 4.50 -5.25 -5.82
C ILE A 23 4.39 -6.01 -7.14
N THR A 24 4.75 -7.29 -7.12
CA THR A 24 4.66 -8.21 -8.26
C THR A 24 4.24 -9.59 -7.79
N ASP A 25 3.54 -10.33 -8.65
CA ASP A 25 3.16 -11.73 -8.44
C ASP A 25 3.73 -12.65 -9.55
N GLY A 26 4.64 -12.14 -10.38
CA GLY A 26 5.18 -12.84 -11.54
C GLY A 26 4.37 -12.69 -12.84
N THR A 27 3.13 -12.22 -12.79
CA THR A 27 2.32 -11.91 -13.98
C THR A 27 2.42 -10.44 -14.39
N GLY A 28 2.71 -9.57 -13.43
CA GLY A 28 2.89 -8.15 -13.67
C GLY A 28 3.28 -7.40 -12.40
N THR A 29 3.20 -6.07 -12.47
CA THR A 29 3.51 -5.17 -11.37
C THR A 29 2.37 -4.18 -11.17
N ILE A 30 2.05 -3.86 -9.93
CA ILE A 30 1.07 -2.83 -9.59
C ILE A 30 1.57 -1.97 -8.43
N LYS A 31 1.14 -0.70 -8.40
CA LYS A 31 1.34 0.18 -7.25
C LYS A 31 0.31 -0.15 -6.17
N LEU A 32 0.79 -0.52 -4.99
CA LEU A 32 0.01 -0.64 -3.76
C LEU A 32 0.11 0.67 -2.98
N VAL A 33 -1.03 1.22 -2.59
CA VAL A 33 -1.09 2.39 -1.70
C VAL A 33 -1.20 1.92 -0.26
N LEU A 34 -0.27 2.38 0.58
CA LEU A 34 -0.19 2.09 2.01
C LEU A 34 -0.48 3.37 2.79
N TRP A 35 -1.35 3.28 3.81
CA TRP A 35 -1.72 4.39 4.68
C TRP A 35 -1.28 4.14 6.11
N ASN A 36 -0.74 5.17 6.76
CA ASN A 36 -0.45 5.19 8.20
C ASN A 36 0.23 3.89 8.67
N GLU A 37 -0.38 3.16 9.61
CA GLU A 37 0.17 1.91 10.15
C GLU A 37 0.46 0.81 9.11
N GLN A 38 -0.11 0.85 7.90
CA GLN A 38 0.22 -0.10 6.84
C GLN A 38 1.65 0.08 6.33
N ILE A 39 2.20 1.29 6.44
CA ILE A 39 3.56 1.61 6.01
C ILE A 39 4.56 0.90 6.93
N ASP A 40 4.32 0.96 8.24
CA ASP A 40 5.18 0.35 9.25
C ASP A 40 5.01 -1.18 9.34
N GLN A 41 3.95 -1.73 8.75
CA GLN A 41 3.68 -3.17 8.73
C GLN A 41 4.54 -3.95 7.74
N VAL A 42 5.19 -3.28 6.79
CA VAL A 42 5.86 -3.93 5.65
C VAL A 42 7.25 -3.36 5.44
N ASN A 43 8.15 -4.19 4.95
CA ASN A 43 9.49 -3.82 4.53
C ASN A 43 9.69 -4.06 3.03
N ALA A 44 10.78 -3.49 2.50
CA ALA A 44 11.26 -3.92 1.19
C ALA A 44 11.50 -5.44 1.21
N ASP A 45 11.18 -6.07 0.08
CA ASP A 45 11.32 -7.52 -0.14
C ASP A 45 10.41 -8.45 0.70
N ASP A 46 9.51 -7.92 1.52
CA ASP A 46 8.46 -8.72 2.13
C ASP A 46 7.54 -9.35 1.06
N THR A 47 7.11 -10.58 1.35
CA THR A 47 5.99 -11.20 0.65
C THR A 47 4.72 -10.93 1.44
N VAL A 48 3.71 -10.35 0.79
CA VAL A 48 2.47 -9.96 1.43
C VAL A 48 1.27 -10.67 0.81
N ARG A 49 0.28 -10.99 1.66
CA ARG A 49 -1.06 -11.41 1.25
C ARG A 49 -2.02 -10.25 1.41
N ILE A 50 -2.73 -9.94 0.33
CA ILE A 50 -3.77 -8.91 0.29
C ILE A 50 -5.12 -9.57 0.08
N GLU A 51 -6.07 -9.27 0.96
CA GLU A 51 -7.45 -9.79 0.91
C GLU A 51 -8.43 -8.63 0.80
N ASN A 52 -9.47 -8.77 -0.04
CA ASN A 52 -10.46 -7.72 -0.33
C ASN A 52 -9.85 -6.35 -0.69
N GLY A 53 -8.75 -6.37 -1.44
CA GLY A 53 -8.20 -5.16 -2.07
C GLY A 53 -9.10 -4.66 -3.19
N TYR A 54 -9.01 -3.37 -3.51
CA TYR A 54 -9.76 -2.76 -4.59
C TYR A 54 -8.87 -1.91 -5.48
N ILE A 55 -9.29 -1.75 -6.72
CA ILE A 55 -8.58 -0.94 -7.72
C ILE A 55 -9.15 0.47 -7.73
N LYS A 56 -8.26 1.45 -7.80
CA LYS A 56 -8.60 2.85 -8.02
C LYS A 56 -7.66 3.45 -9.07
N SER A 57 -8.20 4.27 -9.96
CA SER A 57 -7.37 5.12 -10.81
C SER A 57 -7.14 6.46 -10.12
N PHE A 58 -5.89 6.90 -10.04
CA PHE A 58 -5.52 8.23 -9.56
C PHE A 58 -4.53 8.86 -10.52
N ARG A 59 -4.88 10.04 -11.07
CA ARG A 59 -4.07 10.78 -12.06
C ARG A 59 -3.64 9.91 -13.25
N GLY A 60 -4.50 8.99 -13.68
CA GLY A 60 -4.24 8.09 -14.81
C GLY A 60 -3.49 6.82 -14.45
N GLU A 61 -3.02 6.65 -13.22
CA GLU A 61 -2.36 5.42 -12.77
C GLU A 61 -3.34 4.48 -12.06
N ILE A 62 -3.28 3.19 -12.40
CA ILE A 62 -4.02 2.13 -11.72
C ILE A 62 -3.27 1.76 -10.44
N GLN A 63 -3.99 1.76 -9.32
CA GLN A 63 -3.43 1.49 -8.00
C GLN A 63 -4.30 0.48 -7.24
N LEU A 64 -3.64 -0.46 -6.58
CA LEU A 64 -4.24 -1.36 -5.60
C LEU A 64 -4.29 -0.68 -4.24
N ASN A 65 -5.44 -0.77 -3.57
CA ASN A 65 -5.67 -0.19 -2.25
C ASN A 65 -6.24 -1.25 -1.32
N VAL A 66 -5.90 -1.16 -0.04
CA VAL A 66 -6.49 -1.97 1.03
C VAL A 66 -7.46 -1.10 1.82
N GLY A 67 -8.75 -1.31 1.59
CA GLY A 67 -9.81 -0.50 2.22
C GLY A 67 -10.18 -0.99 3.61
N ARG A 68 -11.23 -0.40 4.19
CA ARG A 68 -11.75 -0.72 5.53
C ARG A 68 -12.04 -2.22 5.77
N TYR A 69 -12.42 -2.95 4.72
CA TYR A 69 -12.72 -4.39 4.77
C TYR A 69 -11.61 -5.27 4.18
N GLY A 70 -10.51 -4.65 3.79
CA GLY A 70 -9.32 -5.31 3.28
C GLY A 70 -8.36 -5.67 4.39
N LYS A 71 -7.48 -6.63 4.09
CA LYS A 71 -6.40 -7.04 5.01
C LYS A 71 -5.09 -7.12 4.24
N LEU A 72 -4.04 -6.57 4.85
CA LEU A 72 -2.65 -6.73 4.45
C LEU A 72 -1.96 -7.60 5.51
N THR A 73 -1.30 -8.68 5.11
CA THR A 73 -0.56 -9.57 6.03
C THR A 73 0.81 -9.85 5.44
N VAL A 74 1.88 -9.60 6.21
CA VAL A 74 3.22 -10.07 5.85
C VAL A 74 3.29 -11.58 6.10
N LEU A 75 3.73 -12.32 5.10
CA LEU A 75 3.98 -13.75 5.21
C LEU A 75 5.41 -13.92 5.76
N GLN A 76 5.53 -14.58 6.91
CA GLN A 76 6.82 -15.03 7.42
C GLN A 76 7.12 -16.39 6.81
N GLU A 77 8.31 -16.54 6.22
CA GLU A 77 8.87 -17.85 5.88
C GLU A 77 9.45 -18.54 7.12
#